data_AF-A0A328SEE5-F1
#
_entry.id   AF-A0A328SEE5-F1
#
_cell.length_a   1.000
_cell.length_b   1.000
_cell.length_c   1.000
_cell.angle_alpha   90.00
_cell.angle_beta   90.00
_cell.angle_gamma   90.00
#
_symmetry.space_group_name_H-M   'P 1'
#
loop_
_entity.id
_entity.type
_entity.pdbx_description
1 polymer ?
#
loop_
_entity_poly.entity_id
_entity_poly.type
_entity_poly.pdbx_seq_one_letter_code
_entity_poly.pdbx_strand_id
1 'polypeptide(L)'
;MTCDTCNSSSCPDEHIEDGRYGLHDGTPGCWGVLVDGIDDPRFDIESDKFEPFGFIYLLTNKINEKKYVGQTSKTVEERWKRHVSEAHSYIINPDGKAYTAAMDQAIAKYGEENFTVSELECCLIRVLDNREIYWIQQYDCCVLDNKGNGYNVSRGGAGYRKHILDEKRIVEDYLKGTSLVCLGEDHGVLADSIKSVLLKNRVPLRDKEELIEQQRLQYGQTVKQLDDDGNVLREFNSQAHAADWIVEQGLSTASSKSVRVNIKNSFFTGHRAYGFHWKIEGFNDEEYERQQEKYWKARQKCNILAQEKAKKAKTNICAYKGCNVSILPELTYCREHARKINGQSQPSRCPKDIDEVIKLVCEKSFEAAGRNYGVNGNSVRKWFKTRGIPFHTKELLQYAIDKGIVESL
;
A
#
# COMPACT_ATOMS: atom_id res chain seq x y z
N MET A 1 -16.47 -85.90 -38.78
CA MET A 1 -15.39 -86.89 -38.99
C MET A 1 -14.08 -86.13 -38.87
N THR A 2 -13.24 -86.58 -37.91
CA THR A 2 -11.77 -86.53 -37.87
C THR A 2 -11.05 -85.23 -38.29
N CYS A 3 -10.31 -84.58 -37.37
CA CYS A 3 -8.85 -84.79 -37.16
C CYS A 3 -8.06 -84.36 -38.41
N ASP A 4 -7.07 -83.46 -38.42
CA ASP A 4 -5.89 -83.26 -37.57
C ASP A 4 -5.11 -82.12 -38.30
N THR A 5 -4.27 -81.24 -37.75
CA THR A 5 -3.11 -81.47 -36.89
C THR A 5 -2.56 -80.12 -36.42
N CYS A 6 -2.10 -80.09 -35.17
CA CYS A 6 -1.31 -79.05 -34.53
C CYS A 6 0.15 -79.03 -35.00
N ASN A 7 0.82 -77.89 -34.81
CA ASN A 7 2.14 -77.70 -34.15
C ASN A 7 2.64 -76.30 -34.53
N SER A 8 3.24 -75.47 -33.69
CA SER A 8 3.81 -75.52 -32.33
C SER A 8 4.36 -74.09 -32.16
N SER A 9 4.11 -73.31 -31.11
CA SER A 9 4.80 -73.23 -29.80
C SER A 9 4.68 -71.75 -29.41
N SER A 10 4.34 -71.27 -28.21
CA SER A 10 4.18 -71.84 -26.87
C SER A 10 3.69 -70.68 -25.97
N CYS A 11 2.45 -70.77 -25.47
CA CYS A 11 1.97 -70.15 -24.20
C CYS A 11 2.56 -70.96 -23.01
N PRO A 12 2.46 -70.60 -21.71
CA PRO A 12 1.34 -69.92 -21.01
C PRO A 12 1.81 -68.99 -19.84
N ASP A 13 1.04 -68.42 -18.89
CA ASP A 13 -0.18 -68.79 -18.16
C ASP A 13 -0.78 -67.56 -17.45
N GLU A 14 -2.06 -67.71 -17.11
CA GLU A 14 -2.94 -66.80 -16.36
C GLU A 14 -2.49 -66.55 -14.90
N HIS A 15 -2.80 -65.37 -14.33
CA HIS A 15 -3.55 -65.30 -13.07
C HIS A 15 -4.01 -63.87 -12.71
N ILE A 16 -5.25 -63.85 -12.23
CA ILE A 16 -6.07 -62.78 -11.67
C ILE A 16 -5.42 -62.16 -10.43
N GLU A 17 -5.54 -60.84 -10.22
CA GLU A 17 -5.75 -60.32 -8.85
C GLU A 17 -6.59 -59.04 -8.80
N ASP A 18 -7.47 -59.06 -7.80
CA ASP A 18 -8.60 -58.20 -7.46
C ASP A 18 -8.14 -56.78 -7.05
N GLY A 19 -8.93 -55.75 -7.37
CA GLY A 19 -8.62 -54.37 -7.01
C GLY A 19 -9.87 -53.50 -6.89
N ARG A 20 -10.84 -53.96 -6.11
CA ARG A 20 -12.06 -53.24 -5.74
C ARG A 20 -11.76 -51.83 -5.24
N TYR A 21 -12.41 -50.82 -5.83
CA TYR A 21 -12.94 -49.71 -5.06
C TYR A 21 -14.44 -49.63 -5.33
N GLY A 22 -15.20 -49.96 -4.29
CA GLY A 22 -16.64 -50.14 -4.32
C GLY A 22 -17.40 -48.84 -4.56
N LEU A 23 -18.55 -49.02 -5.19
CA LEU A 23 -19.70 -48.11 -5.19
C LEU A 23 -20.18 -47.87 -3.75
N HIS A 24 -20.49 -46.61 -3.43
CA HIS A 24 -21.54 -46.11 -2.51
C HIS A 24 -21.25 -44.60 -2.37
N ASP A 25 -21.98 -43.69 -3.02
CA ASP A 25 -23.37 -43.35 -2.76
C ASP A 25 -24.00 -42.56 -3.94
N GLY A 26 -25.27 -42.83 -4.22
CA GLY A 26 -26.00 -42.27 -5.36
C GLY A 26 -26.39 -40.79 -5.17
N THR A 27 -25.51 -39.87 -5.56
CA THR A 27 -25.86 -38.47 -5.84
C THR A 27 -25.80 -38.20 -7.35
N PRO A 28 -26.86 -37.67 -7.98
CA PRO A 28 -26.83 -37.33 -9.41
C PRO A 28 -26.12 -35.98 -9.59
N GLY A 29 -24.79 -36.02 -9.74
CA GLY A 29 -23.97 -34.85 -10.04
C GLY A 29 -23.27 -35.00 -11.39
N CYS A 30 -23.76 -34.25 -12.39
CA CYS A 30 -23.06 -33.87 -13.61
C CYS A 30 -22.28 -34.97 -14.36
N TRP A 31 -22.95 -36.06 -14.73
CA TRP A 31 -22.49 -36.86 -15.87
C TRP A 31 -23.00 -36.18 -17.14
N GLY A 32 -22.16 -35.33 -17.73
CA GLY A 32 -22.32 -34.97 -19.13
C GLY A 32 -22.42 -36.27 -19.92
N VAL A 33 -23.52 -36.41 -20.67
CA VAL A 33 -23.79 -37.54 -21.56
C VAL A 33 -22.53 -37.78 -22.39
N LEU A 34 -21.90 -38.94 -22.21
CA LEU A 34 -20.83 -39.41 -23.08
C LEU A 34 -21.47 -39.70 -24.44
N VAL A 35 -21.39 -38.72 -25.33
CA VAL A 35 -21.63 -38.91 -26.75
C VAL A 35 -20.26 -39.15 -27.36
N ASP A 36 -20.10 -40.29 -28.02
CA ASP A 36 -18.86 -40.69 -28.69
C ASP A 36 -18.27 -39.54 -29.52
N GLY A 37 -17.04 -39.11 -29.18
CA GLY A 37 -16.21 -38.31 -30.08
C GLY A 37 -16.13 -36.79 -29.84
N ILE A 38 -16.31 -36.28 -28.62
CA ILE A 38 -15.93 -34.89 -28.28
C ILE A 38 -14.81 -34.91 -27.25
N ASP A 39 -13.73 -34.15 -27.54
CA ASP A 39 -12.59 -33.92 -26.66
C ASP A 39 -13.05 -33.60 -25.24
N ASP A 40 -12.59 -34.41 -24.29
CA ASP A 40 -12.81 -34.15 -22.88
C ASP A 40 -12.14 -32.81 -22.53
N PRO A 41 -12.87 -31.76 -22.13
CA PRO A 41 -12.28 -30.46 -21.81
C PRO A 41 -11.35 -30.51 -20.59
N ARG A 42 -11.25 -31.67 -19.93
CA ARG A 42 -10.31 -31.97 -18.83
C ARG A 42 -8.95 -32.43 -19.32
N PHE A 43 -8.82 -32.83 -20.59
CA PHE A 43 -7.60 -33.36 -21.17
C PHE A 43 -6.88 -32.27 -21.97
N ASP A 44 -5.82 -31.73 -21.39
CA ASP A 44 -4.91 -30.87 -22.12
C ASP A 44 -4.05 -31.72 -23.05
N ILE A 45 -4.41 -31.70 -24.33
CA ILE A 45 -3.76 -32.46 -25.41
C ILE A 45 -2.27 -32.10 -25.53
N GLU A 46 -1.86 -30.90 -25.12
CA GLU A 46 -0.45 -30.46 -25.20
C GLU A 46 0.40 -30.92 -24.02
N SER A 47 -0.19 -31.11 -22.83
CA SER A 47 0.55 -31.45 -21.60
C SER A 47 0.30 -32.86 -21.04
N ASP A 48 -0.57 -33.65 -21.67
CA ASP A 48 -0.94 -35.03 -21.31
C ASP A 48 -1.31 -35.15 -19.80
N LYS A 49 -2.01 -34.14 -19.28
CA LYS A 49 -2.38 -34.01 -17.87
C LYS A 49 -3.85 -33.61 -17.71
N PHE A 50 -4.50 -34.23 -16.72
CA PHE A 50 -5.82 -33.81 -16.26
C PHE A 50 -5.71 -32.54 -15.43
N GLU A 51 -6.39 -31.49 -15.84
CA GLU A 51 -6.43 -30.26 -15.04
C GLU A 51 -7.34 -30.40 -13.82
N PRO A 52 -6.93 -29.87 -12.65
CA PRO A 52 -7.71 -29.99 -11.44
C PRO A 52 -8.92 -29.04 -11.45
N PHE A 53 -10.04 -29.53 -10.92
CA PHE A 53 -11.29 -28.78 -10.77
C PHE A 53 -11.52 -28.36 -9.32
N GLY A 54 -12.40 -27.38 -9.14
CA GLY A 54 -12.94 -26.98 -7.86
C GLY A 54 -14.39 -26.51 -7.99
N PHE A 55 -14.99 -26.21 -6.84
CA PHE A 55 -16.39 -25.86 -6.70
C PHE A 55 -16.55 -24.46 -6.12
N ILE A 56 -17.51 -23.71 -6.64
CA ILE A 56 -18.07 -22.51 -6.03
C ILE A 56 -19.36 -22.93 -5.33
N TYR A 57 -19.54 -22.47 -4.09
CA TYR A 57 -20.72 -22.78 -3.28
C TYR A 57 -21.34 -21.53 -2.65
N LEU A 58 -22.62 -21.63 -2.33
CA LEU A 58 -23.42 -20.61 -1.67
C LEU A 58 -23.90 -21.13 -0.33
N LEU A 59 -23.72 -20.32 0.71
CA LEU A 59 -24.36 -20.49 2.01
C LEU A 59 -25.40 -19.40 2.20
N THR A 60 -26.65 -19.77 2.50
CA THR A 60 -27.71 -18.79 2.82
C THR A 60 -28.21 -19.01 4.24
N ASN A 61 -28.13 -17.95 5.05
CA ASN A 61 -28.69 -17.94 6.39
C ASN A 61 -30.22 -17.79 6.33
N LYS A 62 -30.95 -18.74 6.93
CA LYS A 62 -32.42 -18.81 6.91
C LYS A 62 -33.09 -17.75 7.79
N ILE A 63 -32.37 -17.16 8.75
CA ILE A 63 -32.91 -16.18 9.71
C ILE A 63 -32.86 -14.77 9.13
N ASN A 64 -31.76 -14.40 8.47
CA ASN A 64 -31.54 -13.03 7.99
C ASN A 64 -31.32 -12.91 6.48
N GLU A 65 -31.43 -14.02 5.75
CA GLU A 65 -31.32 -14.12 4.28
C GLU A 65 -29.96 -13.71 3.70
N LYS A 66 -28.98 -13.41 4.57
CA LYS A 66 -27.62 -13.06 4.17
C LYS A 66 -26.91 -14.26 3.57
N LYS A 67 -26.07 -13.97 2.58
CA LYS A 67 -25.39 -14.96 1.76
C LYS A 67 -23.88 -14.94 1.97
N TYR A 68 -23.25 -16.07 1.69
CA TYR A 68 -21.80 -16.22 1.60
C TYR A 68 -21.48 -17.05 0.37
N VAL A 69 -20.59 -16.55 -0.48
CA VAL A 69 -20.02 -17.31 -1.59
C VAL A 69 -18.62 -17.73 -1.19
N GLY A 70 -18.30 -19.00 -1.37
CA GLY A 70 -16.95 -19.51 -1.15
C GLY A 70 -16.52 -20.44 -2.26
N GLN A 71 -15.25 -20.81 -2.23
CA GLN A 71 -14.66 -21.73 -3.19
C GLN A 71 -13.86 -22.85 -2.51
N THR A 72 -13.73 -24.01 -3.17
CA THR A 72 -13.02 -25.17 -2.62
C THR A 72 -12.49 -26.09 -3.73
N SER A 73 -11.31 -26.70 -3.52
CA SER A 73 -10.77 -27.79 -4.36
C SER A 73 -11.14 -29.19 -3.82
N LYS A 74 -11.97 -29.21 -2.79
CA LYS A 74 -12.58 -30.38 -2.12
C LYS A 74 -14.09 -30.31 -2.34
N THR A 75 -14.85 -31.34 -1.96
CA THR A 75 -16.31 -31.25 -2.14
C THR A 75 -16.91 -30.13 -1.28
N VAL A 76 -18.08 -29.65 -1.65
CA VAL A 76 -18.80 -28.60 -0.91
C VAL A 76 -19.16 -29.09 0.50
N GLU A 77 -19.50 -30.36 0.66
CA GLU A 77 -19.81 -31.00 1.93
C GLU A 77 -18.59 -31.04 2.86
N GLU A 78 -17.42 -31.41 2.32
CA GLU A 78 -16.17 -31.41 3.08
C GLU A 78 -15.79 -29.99 3.55
N ARG A 79 -16.01 -28.99 2.70
CA ARG A 79 -15.76 -27.59 3.06
C ARG A 79 -16.74 -27.10 4.12
N TRP A 80 -18.01 -27.48 4.02
CA TRP A 80 -19.04 -27.16 5.00
C TRP A 80 -18.75 -27.77 6.38
N LYS A 81 -18.41 -29.06 6.45
CA LYS A 81 -18.01 -29.73 7.71
C LYS A 81 -16.85 -29.00 8.41
N ARG A 82 -15.90 -28.49 7.63
CA ARG A 82 -14.78 -27.70 8.16
C ARG A 82 -15.23 -26.37 8.75
N HIS A 83 -16.09 -25.63 8.05
CA HIS A 83 -16.68 -24.38 8.58
C HIS A 83 -17.39 -24.61 9.92
N VAL A 84 -18.19 -25.69 10.02
CA VAL A 84 -18.86 -26.09 11.27
C VAL A 84 -17.85 -26.38 12.38
N SER A 85 -16.83 -27.18 12.09
CA SER A 85 -15.79 -27.53 13.06
C SER A 85 -15.00 -26.31 13.54
N GLU A 86 -14.69 -25.38 12.63
CA GLU A 86 -14.02 -24.11 12.93
C GLU A 86 -14.90 -23.21 13.80
N ALA A 87 -16.21 -23.16 13.52
CA ALA A 87 -17.20 -22.44 14.34
C ALA A 87 -17.35 -23.02 15.75
N HIS A 88 -17.40 -24.35 15.91
CA HIS A 88 -17.43 -24.98 17.25
C HIS A 88 -16.15 -24.73 18.04
N SER A 89 -14.99 -24.78 17.39
CA SER A 89 -13.71 -24.50 18.03
C SER A 89 -13.64 -23.05 18.55
N TYR A 90 -14.22 -22.11 17.80
CA TYR A 90 -14.35 -20.71 18.20
C TYR A 90 -15.20 -20.51 19.46
N ILE A 91 -16.34 -21.22 19.56
CA ILE A 91 -17.22 -21.16 20.74
C ILE A 91 -16.48 -21.63 21.99
N ILE A 92 -15.68 -22.69 21.87
CA ILE A 92 -14.96 -23.31 22.98
C ILE A 92 -13.78 -22.44 23.44
N ASN A 93 -13.06 -21.79 22.51
CA ASN A 93 -11.87 -21.00 22.80
C ASN A 93 -11.90 -19.62 22.10
N PRO A 94 -12.69 -18.65 22.60
CA PRO A 94 -12.81 -17.32 21.98
C PRO A 94 -11.48 -16.54 21.96
N ASP A 95 -10.66 -16.74 22.99
CA ASP A 95 -9.38 -16.05 23.20
C ASP A 95 -8.22 -16.73 22.45
N GLY A 96 -8.46 -17.93 21.93
CA GLY A 96 -7.46 -18.82 21.35
C GLY A 96 -7.13 -18.51 19.90
N LYS A 97 -6.76 -17.26 19.56
CA LYS A 97 -6.14 -16.79 18.28
C LYS A 97 -6.42 -17.61 17.00
N ALA A 98 -7.62 -18.13 16.82
CA ALA A 98 -7.99 -18.80 15.60
C ALA A 98 -8.36 -17.70 14.61
N TYR A 99 -7.75 -17.73 13.43
CA TYR A 99 -8.11 -16.89 12.29
C TYR A 99 -9.51 -17.30 11.81
N THR A 100 -10.56 -16.97 12.56
CA THR A 100 -11.93 -17.36 12.23
C THR A 100 -12.50 -16.38 11.22
N ALA A 101 -12.85 -16.93 10.05
CA ALA A 101 -13.46 -16.14 9.00
C ALA A 101 -14.83 -15.64 9.50
N ALA A 102 -15.29 -14.49 8.98
CA ALA A 102 -16.59 -13.92 9.35
C ALA A 102 -17.76 -14.90 9.16
N MET A 103 -17.62 -15.84 8.22
CA MET A 103 -18.59 -16.93 8.02
C MET A 103 -18.66 -17.88 9.22
N ASP A 104 -17.52 -18.28 9.78
CA ASP A 104 -17.47 -19.22 10.91
C ASP A 104 -18.10 -18.60 12.16
N GLN A 105 -17.89 -17.29 12.36
CA GLN A 105 -18.54 -16.52 13.43
C GLN A 105 -20.06 -16.45 13.23
N ALA A 106 -20.53 -16.34 11.99
CA ALA A 106 -21.96 -16.35 11.69
C ALA A 106 -22.58 -17.72 11.98
N ILE A 107 -21.89 -18.81 11.64
CA ILE A 107 -22.32 -20.18 11.98
C ILE A 107 -22.39 -20.34 13.49
N ALA A 108 -21.34 -19.93 14.21
CA ALA A 108 -21.32 -19.99 15.68
C ALA A 108 -22.44 -19.17 16.33
N LYS A 109 -22.80 -18.03 15.73
CA LYS A 109 -23.85 -17.13 16.24
C LYS A 109 -25.27 -17.65 15.98
N TYR A 110 -25.51 -18.21 14.80
CA TYR A 110 -26.86 -18.52 14.33
C TYR A 110 -27.18 -20.02 14.33
N GLY A 111 -26.21 -20.91 14.55
CA GLY A 111 -26.40 -22.36 14.46
C GLY A 111 -26.29 -22.87 13.02
N GLU A 112 -25.66 -24.04 12.85
CA GLU A 112 -25.44 -24.66 11.54
C GLU A 112 -26.75 -25.04 10.83
N GLU A 113 -27.77 -25.40 11.60
CA GLU A 113 -29.11 -25.77 11.13
C GLU A 113 -29.84 -24.61 10.43
N ASN A 114 -29.42 -23.38 10.73
CA ASN A 114 -29.97 -22.16 10.17
C ASN A 114 -29.26 -21.72 8.87
N PHE A 115 -28.41 -22.57 8.29
CA PHE A 115 -27.83 -22.36 6.96
C PHE A 115 -28.33 -23.39 5.96
N THR A 116 -28.41 -22.97 4.70
CA THR A 116 -28.52 -23.86 3.54
C THR A 116 -27.21 -23.82 2.77
N VAL A 117 -26.80 -24.97 2.24
CA VAL A 117 -25.56 -25.15 1.48
C VAL A 117 -25.95 -25.56 0.06
N SER A 118 -25.39 -24.90 -0.95
CA SER A 118 -25.68 -25.22 -2.36
C SER A 118 -24.43 -25.06 -3.21
N GLU A 119 -24.19 -26.01 -4.11
CA GLU A 119 -23.19 -25.87 -5.16
C GLU A 119 -23.71 -24.92 -6.24
N LEU A 120 -22.89 -23.95 -6.65
CA LEU A 120 -23.23 -23.00 -7.71
C LEU A 120 -22.58 -23.40 -9.05
N GLU A 121 -21.32 -23.82 -9.00
CA GLU A 121 -20.53 -24.05 -10.20
C GLU A 121 -19.35 -24.99 -9.93
N CYS A 122 -19.10 -25.92 -10.86
CA CYS A 122 -17.86 -26.68 -10.93
C CYS A 122 -17.03 -26.18 -12.12
N CYS A 123 -15.79 -25.76 -11.86
CA CYS A 123 -14.92 -25.17 -12.88
C CYS A 123 -13.44 -25.49 -12.62
N LEU A 124 -12.59 -25.20 -13.60
CA LEU A 124 -11.15 -25.41 -13.47
C LEU A 124 -10.57 -24.53 -12.36
N ILE A 125 -9.61 -25.06 -11.58
CA ILE A 125 -8.99 -24.30 -10.48
C ILE A 125 -8.39 -22.98 -10.98
N ARG A 126 -7.81 -22.96 -12.18
CA ARG A 126 -7.23 -21.72 -12.75
C ARG A 126 -8.24 -20.57 -12.87
N VAL A 127 -9.53 -20.85 -12.99
CA VAL A 127 -10.60 -19.81 -13.08
C VAL A 127 -11.38 -19.62 -11.78
N LEU A 128 -11.17 -20.44 -10.74
CA LEU A 128 -11.95 -20.43 -9.49
C LEU A 128 -12.10 -19.02 -8.91
N ASP A 129 -10.99 -18.27 -8.83
CA ASP A 129 -10.96 -16.94 -8.21
C ASP A 129 -11.85 -15.94 -8.98
N ASN A 130 -11.81 -16.00 -10.32
CA ASN A 130 -12.65 -15.16 -11.18
C ASN A 130 -14.13 -15.54 -11.04
N ARG A 131 -14.43 -16.83 -10.86
CA ARG A 131 -15.80 -17.31 -10.65
C ARG A 131 -16.32 -16.95 -9.26
N GLU A 132 -15.49 -17.02 -8.22
CA GLU A 132 -15.83 -16.54 -6.87
C GLU A 132 -16.15 -15.04 -6.89
N ILE A 133 -15.31 -14.22 -7.52
CA ILE A 133 -15.55 -12.77 -7.69
C ILE A 133 -16.87 -12.53 -8.42
N TYR A 134 -17.12 -13.25 -9.51
CA TYR A 134 -18.36 -13.15 -10.28
C TYR A 134 -19.58 -13.44 -9.38
N TRP A 135 -19.59 -14.55 -8.66
CA TRP A 135 -20.74 -14.94 -7.82
C TRP A 135 -20.93 -14.04 -6.60
N ILE A 136 -19.86 -13.55 -5.97
CA ILE A 136 -19.96 -12.56 -4.88
C ILE A 136 -20.69 -11.30 -5.37
N GLN A 137 -20.36 -10.85 -6.59
CA GLN A 137 -21.03 -9.70 -7.22
C GLN A 137 -22.48 -10.02 -7.60
N GLN A 138 -22.75 -11.20 -8.17
CA GLN A 138 -24.12 -11.60 -8.55
C GLN A 138 -25.06 -11.66 -7.34
N TYR A 139 -24.56 -12.09 -6.18
CA TYR A 139 -25.37 -12.24 -4.96
C TYR A 139 -25.29 -11.05 -3.99
N ASP A 140 -24.55 -9.99 -4.33
CA ASP A 140 -24.35 -8.78 -3.48
C ASP A 140 -23.99 -9.14 -2.02
N CYS A 141 -23.08 -10.10 -1.85
CA CYS A 141 -22.84 -10.70 -0.53
C CYS A 141 -21.58 -10.18 0.19
N CYS A 142 -20.98 -9.09 -0.30
CA CYS A 142 -19.82 -8.45 0.32
C CYS A 142 -20.24 -7.43 1.39
N VAL A 143 -19.62 -7.50 2.57
CA VAL A 143 -19.89 -6.57 3.69
C VAL A 143 -19.45 -5.13 3.41
N LEU A 144 -18.53 -4.93 2.47
CA LEU A 144 -17.95 -3.62 2.14
C LEU A 144 -18.80 -2.80 1.18
N ASP A 145 -19.79 -3.42 0.52
CA ASP A 145 -20.68 -2.70 -0.38
C ASP A 145 -21.74 -1.94 0.42
N ASN A 146 -22.24 -0.81 -0.10
CA ASN A 146 -23.04 0.21 0.63
C ASN A 146 -24.30 -0.30 1.37
N LYS A 147 -24.66 -1.58 1.24
CA LYS A 147 -25.76 -2.26 1.92
C LYS A 147 -25.38 -3.48 2.76
N GLY A 148 -24.13 -3.96 2.73
CA GLY A 148 -23.62 -5.02 3.62
C GLY A 148 -24.49 -6.29 3.73
N ASN A 149 -24.96 -6.82 2.59
CA ASN A 149 -26.02 -7.84 2.52
C ASN A 149 -25.53 -9.30 2.63
N GLY A 150 -24.28 -9.53 3.06
CA GLY A 150 -23.74 -10.90 3.19
C GLY A 150 -22.65 -11.06 4.25
N TYR A 151 -21.87 -12.13 4.11
CA TYR A 151 -20.78 -12.50 5.03
C TYR A 151 -19.39 -12.47 4.39
N ASN A 152 -19.27 -12.22 3.07
CA ASN A 152 -17.95 -12.08 2.43
C ASN A 152 -17.27 -10.78 2.89
N VAL A 153 -16.10 -10.90 3.49
CA VAL A 153 -15.31 -9.75 4.00
C VAL A 153 -14.44 -9.07 2.95
N SER A 154 -14.27 -9.72 1.79
CA SER A 154 -13.58 -9.19 0.61
C SER A 154 -14.45 -9.42 -0.63
N ARG A 155 -14.06 -8.83 -1.76
CA ARG A 155 -14.72 -9.03 -3.06
C ARG A 155 -14.35 -10.36 -3.73
N GLY A 156 -13.68 -11.28 -3.02
CA GLY A 156 -13.17 -12.56 -3.54
C GLY A 156 -11.73 -12.50 -4.03
N GLY A 157 -11.24 -13.62 -4.56
CA GLY A 157 -9.94 -13.72 -5.26
C GLY A 157 -8.74 -14.03 -4.35
N ALA A 158 -8.98 -14.40 -3.09
CA ALA A 158 -7.94 -14.75 -2.13
C ALA A 158 -8.19 -16.15 -1.55
N GLY A 159 -8.58 -17.09 -2.41
CA GLY A 159 -8.62 -18.49 -2.02
C GLY A 159 -7.31 -18.90 -1.36
N TYR A 160 -7.40 -19.60 -0.23
CA TYR A 160 -6.22 -20.19 0.41
C TYR A 160 -5.70 -21.35 -0.45
N ARG A 161 -5.10 -21.03 -1.60
CA ARG A 161 -4.41 -22.00 -2.43
C ARG A 161 -3.04 -22.19 -1.82
N LYS A 162 -2.73 -23.42 -1.45
CA LYS A 162 -1.34 -23.88 -1.41
C LYS A 162 -0.88 -23.84 -2.86
N HIS A 163 -0.40 -22.69 -3.34
CA HIS A 163 0.19 -22.60 -4.66
C HIS A 163 1.29 -23.67 -4.72
N ILE A 164 1.19 -24.60 -5.67
CA ILE A 164 2.28 -25.53 -5.96
C ILE A 164 3.34 -24.68 -6.64
N LEU A 165 4.14 -24.02 -5.83
CA LEU A 165 5.26 -23.21 -6.27
C LEU A 165 6.45 -24.12 -6.51
N ASP A 166 7.11 -23.94 -7.66
CA ASP A 166 8.41 -24.55 -7.90
C ASP A 166 9.46 -23.81 -7.05
N GLU A 167 9.58 -24.25 -5.79
CA GLU A 167 10.46 -23.61 -4.81
C GLU A 167 11.93 -23.63 -5.28
N LYS A 168 12.36 -24.65 -6.02
CA LYS A 168 13.73 -24.75 -6.54
C LYS A 168 13.99 -23.66 -7.57
N ARG A 169 13.11 -23.54 -8.57
CA ARG A 169 13.21 -22.50 -9.60
C ARG A 169 13.17 -21.09 -9.00
N ILE A 170 12.27 -20.86 -8.03
CA ILE A 170 12.19 -19.57 -7.33
C ILE A 170 13.51 -19.22 -6.64
N VAL A 171 14.13 -20.18 -5.95
CA VAL A 171 15.42 -19.96 -5.28
C VAL A 171 16.53 -19.68 -6.30
N GLU A 172 16.62 -20.46 -7.37
CA GLU A 172 17.63 -20.27 -8.42
C GLU A 172 17.52 -18.90 -9.07
N ASP A 173 16.31 -18.51 -9.49
CA ASP A 173 16.10 -17.24 -10.19
C ASP A 173 16.25 -16.04 -9.24
N TYR A 174 15.94 -16.19 -7.95
CA TYR A 174 16.26 -15.19 -6.94
C TYR A 174 17.76 -14.97 -6.77
N LEU A 175 18.54 -16.05 -6.71
CA LEU A 175 20.01 -16.00 -6.59
C LEU A 175 20.67 -15.41 -7.85
N LYS A 176 20.07 -15.57 -9.03
CA LYS A 176 20.48 -14.89 -10.27
C LYS A 176 20.16 -13.39 -10.28
N GLY A 177 19.39 -12.89 -9.31
CA GLY A 177 19.10 -11.46 -9.14
C GLY A 177 17.65 -11.05 -9.39
N THR A 178 16.76 -11.97 -9.78
CA THR A 178 15.35 -11.67 -10.08
C THR A 178 14.62 -11.15 -8.85
N SER A 179 13.89 -10.03 -8.96
CA SER A 179 13.23 -9.40 -7.81
C SER A 179 12.08 -10.26 -7.26
N LEU A 180 11.72 -10.06 -5.98
CA LEU A 180 10.55 -10.75 -5.38
C LEU A 180 9.24 -10.45 -6.12
N VAL A 181 9.12 -9.25 -6.69
CA VAL A 181 7.93 -8.82 -7.44
C VAL A 181 7.87 -9.56 -8.77
N CYS A 182 8.97 -9.59 -9.53
CA CYS A 182 9.05 -10.31 -10.79
C CYS A 182 8.81 -11.81 -10.59
N LEU A 183 9.42 -12.41 -9.56
CA LEU A 183 9.14 -13.81 -9.20
C LEU A 183 7.67 -14.03 -8.81
N GLY A 184 7.05 -13.05 -8.14
CA GLY A 184 5.63 -13.10 -7.85
C GLY A 184 4.79 -13.11 -9.13
N GLU A 185 5.08 -12.20 -10.06
CA GLU A 185 4.41 -12.09 -11.36
C GLU A 185 4.59 -13.38 -12.20
N ASP A 186 5.83 -13.86 -12.32
CA ASP A 186 6.18 -15.07 -13.08
C ASP A 186 5.47 -16.33 -12.56
N HIS A 187 5.22 -16.38 -11.24
CA HIS A 187 4.57 -17.50 -10.59
C HIS A 187 3.09 -17.24 -10.25
N GLY A 188 2.53 -16.10 -10.65
CA GLY A 188 1.13 -15.73 -10.38
C GLY A 188 0.79 -15.62 -8.89
N VAL A 189 1.74 -15.18 -8.06
CA VAL A 189 1.59 -15.02 -6.60
C VAL A 189 2.07 -13.66 -6.11
N LEU A 190 1.66 -13.30 -4.89
CA LEU A 190 2.19 -12.11 -4.24
C LEU A 190 3.66 -12.30 -3.87
N ALA A 191 4.42 -11.20 -3.87
CA ALA A 191 5.82 -11.19 -3.46
C ALA A 191 6.05 -11.75 -2.04
N ASP A 192 5.06 -11.64 -1.14
CA ASP A 192 5.11 -12.21 0.20
C ASP A 192 5.08 -13.75 0.20
N SER A 193 4.42 -14.36 -0.78
CA SER A 193 4.44 -15.81 -0.98
C SER A 193 5.84 -16.27 -1.40
N ILE A 194 6.48 -15.54 -2.32
CA ILE A 194 7.88 -15.78 -2.71
C ILE A 194 8.83 -15.61 -1.52
N LYS A 195 8.66 -14.55 -0.74
CA LYS A 195 9.43 -14.31 0.49
C LYS A 195 9.31 -15.49 1.45
N SER A 196 8.11 -16.02 1.63
CA SER A 196 7.87 -17.18 2.51
C SER A 196 8.59 -18.44 2.00
N VAL A 197 8.60 -18.67 0.68
CA VAL A 197 9.37 -19.76 0.04
C VAL A 197 10.87 -19.60 0.30
N LEU A 198 11.44 -18.41 0.13
CA LEU A 198 12.86 -18.16 0.35
C LEU A 198 13.27 -18.40 1.81
N LEU A 199 12.47 -17.89 2.75
CA LEU A 199 12.72 -18.08 4.19
C LEU A 199 12.63 -19.57 4.58
N LYS A 200 11.63 -20.29 4.05
CA LYS A 200 11.49 -21.74 4.25
C LYS A 200 12.73 -22.51 3.75
N ASN A 201 13.30 -22.08 2.63
CA ASN A 201 14.50 -22.66 2.03
C ASN A 201 15.82 -22.09 2.61
N ARG A 202 15.75 -21.32 3.70
CA ARG A 202 16.91 -20.71 4.38
C ARG A 202 17.76 -19.81 3.46
N VAL A 203 17.13 -19.22 2.45
CA VAL A 203 17.79 -18.24 1.57
C VAL A 203 17.69 -16.87 2.22
N PRO A 204 18.82 -16.20 2.50
CA PRO A 204 18.80 -14.86 3.08
C PRO A 204 18.15 -13.89 2.09
N LEU A 205 17.27 -13.04 2.60
CA LEU A 205 16.71 -11.96 1.79
C LEU A 205 17.82 -10.93 1.57
N ARG A 206 17.98 -10.49 0.32
CA ARG A 206 18.86 -9.39 -0.05
C ARG A 206 18.56 -8.18 0.82
N ASP A 207 19.62 -7.62 1.39
CA ASP A 207 19.55 -6.40 2.16
C ASP A 207 19.06 -5.27 1.25
N LYS A 208 18.03 -4.56 1.72
CA LYS A 208 17.35 -3.54 0.92
C LYS A 208 18.26 -2.34 0.73
N GLU A 209 19.00 -1.97 1.76
CA GLU A 209 19.95 -0.88 1.76
C GLU A 209 21.13 -1.20 0.82
N GLU A 210 21.64 -2.43 0.85
CA GLU A 210 22.72 -2.89 -0.05
C GLU A 210 22.28 -2.92 -1.52
N LEU A 211 21.07 -3.42 -1.81
CA LEU A 211 20.47 -3.39 -3.15
C LEU A 211 20.31 -1.97 -3.69
N ILE A 212 19.82 -1.06 -2.85
CA ILE A 212 19.67 0.35 -3.20
C ILE A 212 21.03 0.96 -3.51
N GLU A 213 22.06 0.64 -2.73
CA GLU A 213 23.42 1.16 -2.95
C GLU A 213 24.05 0.61 -4.22
N GLN A 214 23.94 -0.69 -4.49
CA GLN A 214 24.40 -1.29 -5.74
C GLN A 214 23.70 -0.67 -6.97
N GLN A 215 22.38 -0.45 -6.90
CA GLN A 215 21.64 0.21 -7.97
C GLN A 215 22.05 1.68 -8.15
N ARG A 216 22.34 2.40 -7.06
CA ARG A 216 22.88 3.76 -7.12
C ARG A 216 24.23 3.79 -7.80
N LEU A 217 25.13 2.84 -7.52
CA LEU A 217 26.44 2.77 -8.14
C LEU A 217 26.37 2.36 -9.62
N GLN A 218 25.46 1.46 -9.98
CA GLN A 218 25.35 0.92 -11.33
C GLN A 218 24.56 1.84 -12.28
N TYR A 219 23.50 2.49 -11.80
CA TYR A 219 22.56 3.26 -12.63
C TYR A 219 22.37 4.72 -12.15
N GLY A 220 23.08 5.14 -11.11
CA GLY A 220 23.02 6.51 -10.62
C GLY A 220 23.59 7.49 -11.64
N GLN A 221 22.82 8.53 -11.96
CA GLN A 221 23.31 9.64 -12.75
C GLN A 221 24.08 10.60 -11.84
N THR A 222 25.30 10.96 -12.25
CA THR A 222 26.10 11.98 -11.56
C THR A 222 25.33 13.31 -11.52
N VAL A 223 25.36 13.96 -10.37
CA VAL A 223 24.72 15.26 -10.14
C VAL A 223 25.76 16.25 -9.66
N LYS A 224 25.83 17.41 -10.30
CA LYS A 224 26.75 18.50 -9.98
C LYS A 224 25.99 19.65 -9.35
N GLN A 225 26.55 20.15 -8.25
CA GLN A 225 26.15 21.39 -7.59
C GLN A 225 26.98 22.52 -8.17
N LEU A 226 26.32 23.60 -8.58
CA LEU A 226 26.91 24.74 -9.28
C LEU A 226 26.61 26.04 -8.54
N ASP A 227 27.54 27.00 -8.60
CA ASP A 227 27.31 28.38 -8.19
C ASP A 227 26.54 29.20 -9.24
N ASP A 228 26.35 30.49 -9.00
CA ASP A 228 25.64 31.41 -9.90
C ASP A 228 26.44 31.67 -11.20
N ASP A 229 27.76 31.46 -11.20
CA ASP A 229 28.64 31.61 -12.36
C ASP A 229 28.78 30.30 -13.18
N GLY A 230 28.18 29.21 -12.70
CA GLY A 230 28.23 27.89 -13.33
C GLY A 230 29.48 27.07 -13.00
N ASN A 231 30.26 27.47 -11.99
CA ASN A 231 31.39 26.68 -11.51
C ASN A 231 30.90 25.51 -10.66
N VAL A 232 31.54 24.36 -10.81
CA VAL A 232 31.23 23.15 -10.03
C VAL A 232 31.73 23.31 -8.60
N LEU A 233 30.80 23.33 -7.64
CA LEU A 233 31.09 23.34 -6.21
C LEU A 233 31.28 21.93 -5.66
N ARG A 234 30.48 20.97 -6.16
CA ARG A 234 30.48 19.58 -5.68
C ARG A 234 29.89 18.62 -6.72
N GLU A 235 30.33 17.37 -6.65
CA GLU A 235 29.78 16.27 -7.45
C GLU A 235 29.24 15.17 -6.55
N PHE A 236 28.13 14.57 -6.96
CA PHE A 236 27.45 13.48 -6.30
C PHE A 236 27.24 12.34 -7.29
N ASN A 237 27.42 11.10 -6.85
CA ASN A 237 27.17 9.91 -7.68
C ASN A 237 25.68 9.66 -7.97
N SER A 238 24.75 10.35 -7.30
CA SER A 238 23.32 10.24 -7.56
C SER A 238 22.53 11.42 -7.02
N GLN A 239 21.31 11.61 -7.54
CA GLN A 239 20.33 12.56 -6.97
C GLN A 239 20.01 12.26 -5.51
N ALA A 240 20.01 10.98 -5.12
CA ALA A 240 19.72 10.58 -3.74
C ALA A 240 20.84 11.04 -2.81
N HIS A 241 22.09 10.80 -3.18
CA HIS A 241 23.24 11.28 -2.42
C HIS A 241 23.26 12.81 -2.30
N ALA A 242 22.96 13.54 -3.39
CA ALA A 242 22.81 14.99 -3.33
C ALA A 242 21.71 15.45 -2.36
N ALA A 243 20.59 14.71 -2.33
CA ALA A 243 19.47 15.04 -1.46
C ALA A 243 19.72 14.72 0.02
N ASP A 244 20.38 13.60 0.30
CA ASP A 244 20.77 13.22 1.65
C ASP A 244 21.74 14.27 2.23
N TRP A 245 22.71 14.71 1.43
CA TRP A 245 23.62 15.80 1.81
C TRP A 245 22.86 17.10 2.16
N ILE A 246 21.86 17.51 1.38
CA ILE A 246 21.04 18.71 1.68
C ILE A 246 20.32 18.59 3.03
N VAL A 247 19.82 17.40 3.37
CA VAL A 247 19.16 17.15 4.65
C VAL A 247 20.18 17.16 5.79
N GLU A 248 21.33 16.53 5.61
CA GLU A 248 22.43 16.50 6.59
C GLU A 248 22.98 17.89 6.91
N GLN A 249 23.08 18.77 5.91
CA GLN A 249 23.48 20.17 6.11
C GLN A 249 22.39 21.04 6.76
N GLY A 250 21.21 20.48 7.04
CA GLY A 250 20.09 21.22 7.63
C GLY A 250 19.47 22.27 6.69
N LEU A 251 19.75 22.19 5.38
CA LEU A 251 19.22 23.11 4.36
C LEU A 251 17.74 22.82 4.04
N SER A 252 17.24 21.66 4.45
CA SER A 252 15.85 21.24 4.28
C SER A 252 15.41 20.32 5.43
N THR A 253 14.21 20.55 5.96
CA THR A 253 13.53 19.62 6.89
C THR A 253 12.63 18.61 6.17
N ALA A 254 12.50 18.74 4.84
CA ALA A 254 11.71 17.81 4.03
C ALA A 254 12.45 16.48 3.84
N SER A 255 11.70 15.42 3.54
CA SER A 255 12.27 14.10 3.25
C SER A 255 13.22 14.13 2.06
N SER A 256 14.27 13.29 2.08
CA SER A 256 15.22 13.14 0.97
C SER A 256 14.52 12.90 -0.39
N LYS A 257 13.43 12.13 -0.39
CA LYS A 257 12.59 11.94 -1.59
C LYS A 257 12.05 13.26 -2.17
N SER A 258 11.59 14.17 -1.31
CA SER A 258 11.09 15.48 -1.73
C SER A 258 12.23 16.36 -2.26
N VAL A 259 13.37 16.33 -1.57
CA VAL A 259 14.58 17.08 -1.96
C VAL A 259 15.08 16.65 -3.33
N ARG A 260 15.14 15.34 -3.61
CA ARG A 260 15.49 14.79 -4.93
C ARG A 260 14.63 15.38 -6.06
N VAL A 261 13.32 15.46 -5.84
CA VAL A 261 12.38 16.01 -6.83
C VAL A 261 12.67 17.49 -7.08
N ASN A 262 12.98 18.25 -6.02
CA ASN A 262 13.31 19.67 -6.16
C ASN A 262 14.65 19.89 -6.88
N ILE A 263 15.68 19.09 -6.59
CA ILE A 263 16.96 19.11 -7.32
C ILE A 263 16.71 18.84 -8.81
N LYS A 264 15.95 17.78 -9.13
CA LYS A 264 15.60 17.44 -10.52
C LYS A 264 14.81 18.55 -11.22
N ASN A 265 13.85 19.17 -10.54
CA ASN A 265 13.06 20.25 -11.11
C ASN A 265 13.90 21.52 -11.32
N SER A 266 14.82 21.82 -10.41
CA SER A 266 15.77 22.92 -10.54
C SER A 266 16.61 22.78 -11.80
N PHE A 267 17.11 21.57 -12.09
CA PHE A 267 17.83 21.28 -13.33
C PHE A 267 17.01 21.65 -14.59
N PHE A 268 15.76 21.18 -14.71
CA PHE A 268 14.94 21.46 -15.91
C PHE A 268 14.44 22.90 -16.02
N THR A 269 14.27 23.59 -14.90
CA THR A 269 13.75 24.96 -14.88
C THR A 269 14.84 26.02 -14.90
N GLY A 270 16.10 25.65 -14.65
CA GLY A 270 17.21 26.57 -14.46
C GLY A 270 17.13 27.39 -13.16
N HIS A 271 16.10 27.20 -12.34
CA HIS A 271 15.96 27.90 -11.07
C HIS A 271 16.85 27.29 -9.99
N ARG A 272 17.21 28.10 -8.99
CA ARG A 272 17.96 27.62 -7.83
C ARG A 272 17.11 26.73 -6.93
N ALA A 273 17.70 25.64 -6.46
CA ALA A 273 17.17 24.84 -5.36
C ALA A 273 18.18 24.81 -4.21
N TYR A 274 17.70 25.11 -3.01
CA TYR A 274 18.51 25.13 -1.78
C TYR A 274 19.73 26.07 -1.85
N GLY A 275 19.65 27.12 -2.68
CA GLY A 275 20.72 28.10 -2.87
C GLY A 275 21.68 27.78 -4.02
N PHE A 276 21.48 26.69 -4.76
CA PHE A 276 22.42 26.22 -5.79
C PHE A 276 21.73 25.96 -7.13
N HIS A 277 22.53 25.99 -8.20
CA HIS A 277 22.18 25.41 -9.48
C HIS A 277 22.56 23.93 -9.51
N TRP A 278 21.81 23.12 -10.26
CA TRP A 278 21.99 21.67 -10.30
C TRP A 278 22.08 21.20 -11.74
N LYS A 279 23.07 20.36 -12.06
CA LYS A 279 23.24 19.71 -13.36
C LYS A 279 23.26 18.21 -13.19
N ILE A 280 22.49 17.49 -13.99
CA ILE A 280 22.47 16.02 -13.99
C ILE A 280 23.17 15.56 -15.26
N GLU A 281 24.17 14.69 -15.13
CA GLU A 281 24.90 14.13 -16.26
C GLU A 281 24.18 12.92 -16.86
N GLY A 282 24.49 12.61 -18.12
CA GLY A 282 23.91 11.47 -18.83
C GLY A 282 22.56 11.75 -19.48
N PHE A 283 22.22 13.02 -19.73
CA PHE A 283 21.19 13.40 -20.70
C PHE A 283 21.88 13.89 -21.97
N ASN A 284 21.50 13.35 -23.12
CA ASN A 284 21.77 14.03 -24.39
C ASN A 284 20.78 15.20 -24.58
N ASP A 285 21.07 16.11 -25.52
CA ASP A 285 20.28 17.33 -25.73
C ASP A 285 18.81 17.01 -26.05
N GLU A 286 18.55 15.98 -26.87
CA GLU A 286 17.19 15.54 -27.23
C GLU A 286 16.41 15.00 -26.01
N GLU A 287 17.05 14.21 -25.15
CA GLU A 287 16.44 13.68 -23.94
C GLU A 287 16.18 14.77 -22.91
N TYR A 288 17.07 15.74 -22.82
CA TYR A 288 16.91 16.93 -21.97
C TYR A 288 15.68 17.72 -22.41
N GLU A 289 15.58 18.06 -23.70
CA GLU A 289 14.45 18.80 -24.26
C GLU A 289 13.12 18.05 -24.06
N ARG A 290 13.10 16.74 -24.34
CA ARG A 290 11.90 15.90 -24.13
C ARG A 290 11.44 15.92 -22.67
N GLN A 291 12.36 15.81 -21.73
CA GLN A 291 12.01 15.80 -20.30
C GLN A 291 11.59 17.19 -19.80
N GLN A 292 12.21 18.24 -20.33
CA GLN A 292 11.83 19.62 -20.06
C GLN A 292 10.42 19.92 -20.58
N GLU A 293 10.09 19.48 -21.80
CA GLU A 293 8.75 19.64 -22.38
C GLU A 293 7.69 18.91 -21.55
N LYS A 294 7.98 17.66 -21.14
CA LYS A 294 7.10 16.87 -20.26
C LYS A 294 6.84 17.57 -18.92
N TYR A 295 7.87 18.18 -18.33
CA TYR A 295 7.75 18.97 -17.11
C TYR A 295 6.81 20.17 -17.30
N TRP A 296 7.02 20.96 -18.35
CA TRP A 296 6.20 22.15 -18.62
C TRP A 296 4.74 21.80 -18.91
N LYS A 297 4.48 20.73 -19.68
CA LYS A 297 3.12 20.20 -19.91
C LYS A 297 2.41 19.83 -18.61
N ALA A 298 3.10 19.10 -17.71
CA ALA A 298 2.54 18.74 -16.41
C ALA A 298 2.22 19.97 -15.56
N ARG A 299 3.11 20.98 -15.55
CA ARG A 299 2.93 22.21 -14.79
C ARG A 299 1.80 23.08 -15.33
N GLN A 300 1.67 23.19 -16.66
CA GLN A 300 0.54 23.87 -17.30
C GLN A 300 -0.80 23.22 -16.90
N LYS A 301 -0.87 21.89 -16.94
CA LYS A 301 -2.06 21.15 -16.50
C LYS A 301 -2.42 21.44 -15.03
N CYS A 302 -1.44 21.42 -14.13
CA CYS A 302 -1.66 21.76 -12.73
C CYS A 302 -2.14 23.21 -12.54
N ASN A 303 -1.57 24.16 -13.29
CA ASN A 303 -1.99 25.57 -13.23
C ASN A 303 -3.44 25.75 -13.72
N ILE A 304 -3.83 25.09 -14.81
CA ILE A 304 -5.21 25.12 -15.32
C ILE A 304 -6.17 24.56 -14.26
N LEU A 305 -5.86 23.40 -13.69
CA LEU A 305 -6.68 22.79 -12.62
C LEU A 305 -6.79 23.70 -11.39
N ALA A 306 -5.70 24.38 -11.00
CA ALA A 306 -5.71 25.32 -9.89
C ALA A 306 -6.59 26.54 -10.19
N GLN A 307 -6.53 27.08 -11.42
CA GLN A 307 -7.38 28.18 -11.86
C GLN A 307 -8.86 27.78 -11.90
N GLU A 308 -9.19 26.60 -12.41
CA GLU A 308 -10.56 26.07 -12.40
C GLU A 308 -11.10 25.88 -10.98
N LYS A 309 -10.24 25.36 -10.08
CA LYS A 309 -10.59 25.22 -8.66
C LYS A 309 -10.83 26.57 -8.00
N ALA A 310 -10.00 27.58 -8.33
CA ALA A 310 -10.17 28.93 -7.82
C ALA A 310 -11.46 29.59 -8.34
N LYS A 311 -11.82 29.39 -9.62
CA LYS A 311 -13.09 29.89 -10.20
C LYS A 311 -14.32 29.26 -9.55
N LYS A 312 -14.24 27.99 -9.14
CA LYS A 312 -15.32 27.25 -8.46
C LYS A 312 -15.34 27.46 -6.95
N ALA A 313 -14.34 28.13 -6.38
CA ALA A 313 -14.32 28.41 -4.95
C ALA A 313 -15.46 29.37 -4.62
N LYS A 314 -16.39 28.92 -3.77
CA LYS A 314 -17.41 29.80 -3.21
C LYS A 314 -16.71 30.93 -2.46
N THR A 315 -17.34 32.10 -2.39
CA THR A 315 -16.87 33.20 -1.56
C THR A 315 -18.04 33.74 -0.74
N ASN A 316 -17.78 34.14 0.50
CA ASN A 316 -18.74 34.81 1.37
C ASN A 316 -18.49 36.32 1.38
N ILE A 317 -19.43 37.09 1.91
CA ILE A 317 -19.25 38.53 2.15
C ILE A 317 -18.92 38.72 3.63
N CYS A 318 -18.00 39.64 3.93
CA CYS A 318 -17.67 40.04 5.28
C CYS A 318 -18.93 40.44 6.09
N ALA A 319 -19.14 39.81 7.25
CA ALA A 319 -20.31 40.05 8.10
C ALA A 319 -20.27 41.40 8.88
N TYR A 320 -19.30 42.28 8.61
CA TYR A 320 -19.18 43.57 9.29
C TYR A 320 -20.14 44.57 8.65
N LYS A 321 -20.93 45.29 9.46
CA LYS A 321 -21.97 46.20 8.97
C LYS A 321 -21.37 47.24 8.02
N GLY A 322 -21.88 47.27 6.78
CA GLY A 322 -21.42 48.18 5.72
C GLY A 322 -20.17 47.71 4.96
N CYS A 323 -19.67 46.50 5.20
CA CYS A 323 -18.53 45.94 4.47
C CYS A 323 -18.98 44.96 3.38
N ASN A 324 -18.58 45.21 2.13
CA ASN A 324 -18.89 44.34 0.98
C ASN A 324 -17.68 43.57 0.45
N VAL A 325 -16.64 43.37 1.29
CA VAL A 325 -15.44 42.65 0.89
C VAL A 325 -15.72 41.15 0.81
N SER A 326 -15.41 40.55 -0.34
CA SER A 326 -15.50 39.11 -0.57
C SER A 326 -14.38 38.36 0.18
N ILE A 327 -14.73 37.26 0.82
CA ILE A 327 -13.87 36.44 1.69
C ILE A 327 -14.04 34.96 1.39
N LEU A 328 -13.11 34.13 1.86
CA LEU A 328 -13.22 32.67 1.71
C LEU A 328 -14.41 32.13 2.53
N PRO A 329 -15.06 31.03 2.12
CA PRO A 329 -16.27 30.50 2.76
C PRO A 329 -16.13 30.21 4.26
N GLU A 330 -14.93 29.79 4.66
CA GLU A 330 -14.58 29.48 6.05
C GLU A 330 -14.35 30.73 6.92
N LEU A 331 -14.33 31.92 6.32
CA LEU A 331 -14.11 33.18 7.03
C LEU A 331 -15.43 33.93 7.24
N THR A 332 -15.57 34.57 8.39
CA THR A 332 -16.72 35.41 8.75
C THR A 332 -16.45 36.90 8.49
N TYR A 333 -15.21 37.34 8.67
CA TYR A 333 -14.82 38.73 8.52
C TYR A 333 -13.61 38.87 7.59
N CYS A 334 -13.52 39.98 6.86
CA CYS A 334 -12.33 40.31 6.10
C CYS A 334 -11.14 40.56 7.03
N ARG A 335 -9.92 40.48 6.49
CA ARG A 335 -8.68 40.61 7.28
C ARG A 335 -8.64 41.87 8.15
N GLU A 336 -9.20 42.98 7.68
CA GLU A 336 -9.24 44.24 8.43
C GLU A 336 -10.22 44.19 9.61
N HIS A 337 -11.46 43.75 9.37
CA HIS A 337 -12.47 43.65 10.41
C HIS A 337 -12.18 42.54 11.42
N ALA A 338 -11.63 41.40 10.96
CA ALA A 338 -11.12 40.36 11.85
C ALA A 338 -10.04 40.91 12.80
N ARG A 339 -9.17 41.80 12.32
CA ARG A 339 -8.17 42.48 13.18
C ARG A 339 -8.79 43.50 14.13
N LYS A 340 -9.83 44.24 13.73
CA LYS A 340 -10.54 45.19 14.62
C LYS A 340 -11.27 44.46 15.74
N ILE A 341 -11.98 43.38 15.41
CA ILE A 341 -12.73 42.56 16.37
C ILE A 341 -11.78 41.81 17.30
N ASN A 342 -10.75 41.15 16.76
CA ASN A 342 -9.75 40.44 17.55
C ASN A 342 -8.78 41.38 18.27
N GLY A 343 -8.74 42.66 17.89
CA GLY A 343 -7.89 43.69 18.50
C GLY A 343 -8.46 44.27 19.80
N GLN A 344 -9.77 44.08 20.06
CA GLN A 344 -10.41 44.57 21.29
C GLN A 344 -10.22 43.64 22.50
N SER A 345 -9.67 42.44 22.30
CA SER A 345 -9.48 41.41 23.33
C SER A 345 -8.04 40.88 23.42
N GLN A 346 -7.06 41.63 22.90
CA GLN A 346 -5.65 41.24 23.04
C GLN A 346 -4.95 41.98 24.18
N PRO A 347 -4.31 41.26 25.12
CA PRO A 347 -3.36 41.87 26.04
C PRO A 347 -2.24 42.54 25.23
N SER A 348 -1.66 43.61 25.80
CA SER A 348 -0.55 44.38 25.22
C SER A 348 0.47 43.47 24.52
N ARG A 349 0.57 43.58 23.18
CA ARG A 349 1.52 42.81 22.34
C ARG A 349 2.99 43.13 22.60
N CYS A 350 3.28 44.13 23.42
CA CYS A 350 4.65 44.47 23.80
C CYS A 350 4.88 44.00 25.24
N PRO A 351 5.78 43.03 25.46
CA PRO A 351 6.34 42.78 26.78
C PRO A 351 6.91 44.11 27.31
N LYS A 352 6.55 44.49 28.53
CA LYS A 352 7.07 45.71 29.16
C LYS A 352 8.50 45.52 29.66
N ASP A 353 8.89 44.28 29.91
CA ASP A 353 10.21 43.89 30.39
C ASP A 353 10.81 42.83 29.46
N ILE A 354 12.05 43.04 29.05
CA ILE A 354 12.80 42.14 28.16
C ILE A 354 13.40 40.96 28.92
N ASP A 355 13.77 41.18 30.18
CA ASP A 355 14.42 40.19 31.03
C ASP A 355 13.41 39.10 31.44
N GLU A 356 12.15 39.48 31.65
CA GLU A 356 11.03 38.55 31.87
C GLU A 356 10.85 37.58 30.69
N VAL A 357 10.96 38.09 29.46
CA VAL A 357 10.84 37.27 28.25
C VAL A 357 12.05 36.35 28.11
N ILE A 358 13.26 36.85 28.37
CA ILE A 358 14.50 36.06 28.34
C ILE A 358 14.41 34.91 29.35
N LYS A 359 14.00 35.20 30.60
CA LYS A 359 13.82 34.20 31.66
C LYS A 359 12.81 33.13 31.27
N LEU A 360 11.65 33.53 30.74
CA LEU A 360 10.61 32.61 30.30
C LEU A 360 11.06 31.71 29.13
N VAL A 361 11.86 32.25 28.21
CA VAL A 361 12.44 31.45 27.11
C VAL A 361 13.48 30.46 27.63
N CYS A 362 14.31 30.86 28.59
CA CYS A 362 15.33 29.99 29.20
C CYS A 362 14.71 28.86 30.03
N GLU A 363 13.64 29.13 30.78
CA GLU A 363 12.95 28.15 31.62
C GLU A 363 12.10 27.16 30.81
N LYS A 364 11.52 27.62 29.69
CA LYS A 364 10.55 26.83 28.92
C LYS A 364 10.99 26.70 27.47
N SER A 365 10.62 27.67 26.64
CA SER A 365 10.94 27.73 25.21
C SER A 365 10.46 29.02 24.57
N PHE A 366 10.93 29.29 23.34
CA PHE A 366 10.41 30.38 22.51
C PHE A 366 8.92 30.22 22.20
N GLU A 367 8.45 28.99 22.05
CA GLU A 367 7.05 28.67 21.77
C GLU A 367 6.17 28.93 22.99
N ALA A 368 6.67 28.64 24.20
CA ALA A 368 5.98 28.96 25.44
C ALA A 368 5.91 30.47 25.68
N ALA A 369 7.01 31.18 25.47
CA ALA A 369 7.04 32.65 25.55
C ALA A 369 6.11 33.29 24.53
N GLY A 370 6.10 32.79 23.29
CA GLY A 370 5.16 33.26 22.27
C GLY A 370 3.71 33.14 22.72
N ARG A 371 3.30 31.97 23.22
CA ARG A 371 1.93 31.76 23.72
C ARG A 371 1.56 32.72 24.84
N ASN A 372 2.50 33.01 25.76
CA ASN A 372 2.26 33.93 26.88
C ASN A 372 1.93 35.35 26.39
N TYR A 373 2.61 35.83 25.35
CA TYR A 373 2.38 37.16 24.78
C TYR A 373 1.46 37.18 23.54
N GLY A 374 0.73 36.10 23.27
CA GLY A 374 -0.22 36.02 22.15
C GLY A 374 0.42 36.10 20.76
N VAL A 375 1.68 35.67 20.62
CA VAL A 375 2.45 35.62 19.37
C VAL A 375 3.02 34.22 19.13
N ASN A 376 3.60 33.95 17.95
CA ASN A 376 4.34 32.69 17.74
C ASN A 376 5.80 32.84 18.19
N GLY A 377 6.47 31.72 18.49
CA GLY A 377 7.87 31.74 18.94
C GLY A 377 8.85 32.37 17.94
N ASN A 378 8.54 32.31 16.64
CA ASN A 378 9.34 32.97 15.61
C ASN A 378 9.27 34.50 15.68
N SER A 379 8.12 35.06 16.08
CA SER A 379 7.98 36.49 16.37
C SER A 379 8.86 36.91 17.55
N VAL A 380 8.98 36.07 18.59
CA VAL A 380 9.88 36.31 19.73
C VAL A 380 11.35 36.32 19.27
N ARG A 381 11.76 35.35 18.44
CA ARG A 381 13.13 35.30 17.88
C ARG A 381 13.45 36.53 17.03
N LYS A 382 12.51 36.97 16.18
CA LYS A 382 12.67 38.20 15.39
C LYS A 382 12.76 39.43 16.29
N TRP A 383 11.98 39.48 17.36
CA TRP A 383 12.00 40.57 18.34
C TRP A 383 13.35 40.65 19.07
N PHE A 384 13.92 39.51 19.47
CA PHE A 384 15.28 39.44 20.04
C PHE A 384 16.33 39.92 19.04
N LYS A 385 16.24 39.47 17.78
CA LYS A 385 17.15 39.90 16.70
C LYS A 385 17.14 41.42 16.50
N THR A 386 15.98 42.07 16.56
CA THR A 386 15.89 43.56 16.43
C THR A 386 16.55 44.33 17.58
N ARG A 387 16.85 43.66 18.70
CA ARG A 387 17.44 44.27 19.91
C ARG A 387 18.86 43.76 20.18
N GLY A 388 19.46 43.03 19.24
CA GLY A 388 20.80 42.49 19.38
C GLY A 388 20.91 41.35 20.41
N ILE A 389 19.79 40.70 20.74
CA ILE A 389 19.77 39.59 21.70
C ILE A 389 19.91 38.27 20.94
N PRO A 390 20.76 37.33 21.41
CA PRO A 390 20.88 36.01 20.80
C PRO A 390 19.55 35.25 20.84
N PHE A 391 19.25 34.50 19.78
CA PHE A 391 17.99 33.75 19.67
C PHE A 391 18.20 32.25 19.43
N HIS A 392 19.45 31.77 19.54
CA HIS A 392 19.80 30.36 19.64
C HIS A 392 19.91 29.98 21.12
N THR A 393 19.34 28.83 21.50
CA THR A 393 19.12 28.48 22.92
C THR A 393 20.39 28.49 23.77
N LYS A 394 21.53 27.99 23.25
CA LYS A 394 22.81 27.97 23.97
C LYS A 394 23.39 29.38 24.16
N GLU A 395 23.37 30.19 23.12
CA GLU A 395 23.86 31.57 23.15
C GLU A 395 22.98 32.47 24.03
N LEU A 396 21.67 32.26 23.99
CA LEU A 396 20.72 32.98 24.82
C LEU A 396 20.88 32.65 26.30
N LEU A 397 21.12 31.37 26.65
CA LEU A 397 21.35 30.97 28.03
C LEU A 397 22.65 31.60 28.57
N GLN A 398 23.73 31.56 27.78
CA GLN A 398 24.98 32.22 28.15
C GLN A 398 24.79 33.74 28.31
N TYR A 399 24.11 34.37 27.36
CA TYR A 399 23.77 35.79 27.42
C TYR A 399 22.94 36.14 28.66
N ALA A 400 21.99 35.28 29.06
CA ALA A 400 21.16 35.47 30.23
C ALA A 400 21.95 35.35 31.55
N ILE A 401 22.90 34.42 31.61
CA ILE A 401 23.83 34.27 32.75
C ILE A 401 24.76 35.48 32.84
N ASP A 402 25.37 35.89 31.72
CA ASP A 402 26.30 37.03 31.65
C ASP A 402 25.64 38.36 32.05
N LYS A 403 24.33 38.48 31.81
CA LYS A 403 23.51 39.64 32.19
C LYS A 403 22.89 39.53 33.59
N GLY A 404 23.09 38.42 34.29
CA GLY A 404 22.50 38.19 35.62
C GLY A 404 20.98 38.01 35.62
N ILE A 405 20.39 37.66 34.47
CA ILE A 405 18.94 37.47 34.29
C ILE A 405 18.50 36.07 34.80
N VAL A 406 19.38 35.09 34.67
CA VAL A 406 19.20 33.71 35.15
C VAL A 406 20.45 33.31 35.93
N GLU A 407 20.27 32.61 37.05
CA GLU A 407 21.39 32.09 37.86
C GLU A 407 22.12 30.98 37.12
N SER A 408 23.45 30.91 37.26
CA SER A 408 24.21 29.75 36.79
C SER A 408 23.81 28.53 37.62
N LEU A 409 23.32 27.48 36.94
CA LEU A 409 23.10 26.17 37.57
C LEU A 409 24.40 25.55 38.07
#